data_AF-A0A418B012-F1
#
_entry.id   AF-A0A418B012-F1
#
_cell.length_a   1.000
_cell.length_b   1.000
_cell.length_c   1.000
_cell.angle_alpha   90.00
_cell.angle_beta   90.00
_cell.angle_gamma   90.00
#
_symmetry.space_group_name_H-M   'P 1'
#
loop_
_entity.id
_entity.type
_entity.pdbx_description
1 polymer ?
#
loop_
_entity_poly.entity_id
_entity_poly.type
_entity_poly.pdbx_seq_one_letter_code
_entity_poly.pdbx_strand_id
1 'polypeptide(L)'
;MRRHCRVEQRGVLHEIEKAGNKGIWTRDIKAKTNIPEVIIRKTIRLLETRHLVKAVKSISQKNKKLYMLFDLVPSRDITGGPWYNEQEFDHDFIDTLRNFVCQFIRAKVPTYVHESGIAKVSLGPDEMMSILNTLIYDDRVEEVRAARLASGVRATRLGP
;
A
#
# COMPACT_ATOMS: atom_id res chain seq x y z
N MET A 1 -2.99 20.09 40.61
CA MET A 1 -3.77 19.66 39.42
C MET A 1 -3.17 18.51 38.57
N ARG A 2 -2.17 17.74 39.03
CA ARG A 2 -1.48 16.73 38.16
C ARG A 2 -1.97 15.27 38.24
N ARG A 3 -2.94 14.95 39.12
CA ARG A 3 -3.38 13.54 39.33
C ARG A 3 -4.38 13.04 38.26
N HIS A 4 -5.13 13.94 37.62
CA HIS A 4 -6.16 13.56 36.64
C HIS A 4 -5.57 12.93 35.36
N CYS A 5 -4.41 13.44 34.93
CA CYS A 5 -3.77 13.00 33.68
C CYS A 5 -3.32 11.53 33.70
N ARG A 6 -3.02 10.95 34.88
CA ARG A 6 -2.61 9.53 34.99
C ARG A 6 -3.77 8.56 34.70
N VAL A 7 -4.99 8.89 35.10
CA VAL A 7 -6.15 7.99 34.93
C VAL A 7 -6.57 7.96 33.47
N GLU A 8 -6.66 9.13 32.85
CA GLU A 8 -6.98 9.28 31.43
C GLU A 8 -5.92 8.62 30.53
N GLN A 9 -4.63 8.75 30.87
CA GLN A 9 -3.54 8.04 30.19
C GLN A 9 -3.71 6.53 30.21
N ARG A 10 -4.04 5.96 31.38
CA ARG A 10 -4.28 4.52 31.51
C ARG A 10 -5.50 4.07 30.69
N GLY A 11 -6.58 4.85 30.69
CA GLY A 11 -7.78 4.55 29.91
C GLY A 11 -7.52 4.55 28.40
N VAL A 12 -6.81 5.56 27.90
CA VAL A 12 -6.44 5.64 26.47
C VAL A 12 -5.52 4.50 26.08
N LEU A 13 -4.50 4.20 26.89
CA LEU A 13 -3.55 3.11 26.61
C LEU A 13 -4.27 1.74 26.59
N HIS A 14 -5.16 1.48 27.56
CA HIS A 14 -5.93 0.25 27.62
C HIS A 14 -6.79 0.01 26.36
N GLU A 15 -7.41 1.07 25.82
CA GLU A 15 -8.19 0.95 24.59
C GLU A 15 -7.32 0.73 23.35
N ILE A 16 -6.10 1.27 23.32
CA ILE A 16 -5.13 1.02 22.24
C ILE A 16 -4.63 -0.43 22.32
N GLU A 17 -4.35 -0.95 23.52
CA GLU A 17 -3.98 -2.36 23.74
C GLU A 17 -5.08 -3.31 23.28
N LYS A 18 -6.35 -3.01 23.63
CA LYS A 18 -7.52 -3.80 23.18
C LYS A 18 -7.68 -3.83 21.67
N ALA A 19 -7.29 -2.77 20.98
CA ALA A 19 -7.43 -2.68 19.52
C ALA A 19 -6.40 -3.54 18.77
N GLY A 20 -5.27 -3.83 19.41
CA GLY A 20 -4.22 -4.70 18.87
C GLY A 20 -3.82 -4.30 17.45
N ASN A 21 -3.67 -5.31 16.58
CA ASN A 21 -3.09 -5.16 15.23
C ASN A 21 -3.98 -4.33 14.28
N LYS A 22 -5.24 -4.10 14.66
CA LYS A 22 -6.19 -3.32 13.85
C LYS A 22 -6.05 -1.81 14.07
N GLY A 23 -5.42 -1.39 15.17
CA GLY A 23 -5.35 0.00 15.59
C GLY A 23 -6.72 0.60 15.95
N ILE A 24 -6.71 1.77 16.58
CA ILE A 24 -7.93 2.46 17.01
C ILE A 24 -7.90 3.93 16.60
N TRP A 25 -9.07 4.46 16.22
CA TRP A 25 -9.23 5.86 15.87
C TRP A 25 -9.55 6.71 17.11
N THR A 26 -9.12 7.97 17.14
CA THR A 26 -9.42 8.93 18.22
C THR A 26 -10.91 9.08 18.51
N ARG A 27 -11.77 8.92 17.48
CA ARG A 27 -13.23 8.95 17.67
C ARG A 27 -13.74 7.76 18.48
N ASP A 28 -13.19 6.58 18.25
CA ASP A 28 -13.60 5.35 18.96
C ASP A 28 -13.06 5.37 20.40
N ILE A 29 -11.84 5.88 20.61
CA ILE A 29 -11.30 6.12 21.96
C ILE A 29 -12.23 7.06 22.72
N LYS A 30 -12.68 8.17 22.11
CA LYS A 30 -13.61 9.12 22.72
C LYS A 30 -14.94 8.46 23.08
N ALA A 31 -15.51 7.66 22.17
CA ALA A 31 -16.79 6.98 22.39
C ALA A 31 -16.73 5.99 23.56
N LYS A 32 -15.61 5.29 23.75
CA LYS A 32 -15.44 4.29 24.81
C LYS A 32 -15.00 4.86 26.16
N THR A 33 -14.10 5.84 26.15
CA THR A 33 -13.52 6.40 27.38
C THR A 33 -14.28 7.61 27.91
N ASN A 34 -15.15 8.22 27.09
CA ASN A 34 -15.86 9.48 27.35
C ASN A 34 -14.91 10.65 27.71
N ILE A 35 -13.64 10.57 27.28
CA ILE A 35 -12.63 11.61 27.52
C ILE A 35 -12.71 12.69 26.43
N PRO A 36 -12.57 13.99 26.77
CA PRO A 36 -12.46 15.06 25.78
C PRO A 36 -11.31 14.86 24.78
N GLU A 37 -11.57 15.13 23.51
CA GLU A 37 -10.60 14.90 22.41
C GLU A 37 -9.29 15.69 22.58
N VAL A 38 -9.35 16.86 23.21
CA VAL A 38 -8.17 17.69 23.53
C VAL A 38 -7.20 16.93 24.44
N ILE A 39 -7.74 16.21 25.42
CA ILE A 39 -6.95 15.42 26.36
C ILE A 39 -6.40 14.18 25.67
N ILE A 40 -7.23 13.48 24.88
CA ILE A 40 -6.80 12.30 24.11
C ILE A 40 -5.60 12.65 23.21
N ARG A 41 -5.67 13.77 22.47
CA ARG A 41 -4.55 14.21 21.61
C ARG A 41 -3.29 14.54 22.40
N LYS A 42 -3.39 15.18 23.57
CA LYS A 42 -2.25 15.47 24.44
C LYS A 42 -1.62 14.18 24.99
N THR A 43 -2.46 13.25 25.45
CA THR A 43 -2.07 11.93 25.96
C THR A 43 -1.35 11.12 24.88
N ILE A 44 -1.92 11.03 23.67
CA ILE A 44 -1.31 10.31 22.55
C ILE A 44 0.07 10.89 22.22
N ARG A 45 0.20 12.22 22.10
CA ARG A 45 1.51 12.85 21.85
C ARG A 45 2.54 12.49 22.91
N LEU A 46 2.14 12.50 24.19
CA LEU A 46 3.01 12.09 25.29
C LEU A 46 3.44 10.61 25.18
N LEU A 47 2.52 9.73 24.78
CA LEU A 47 2.78 8.31 24.58
C LEU A 47 3.65 8.04 23.34
N GLU A 48 3.49 8.84 22.27
CA GLU A 48 4.37 8.84 21.09
C GLU A 48 5.79 9.29 21.48
N THR A 49 5.95 10.34 22.29
CA THR A 49 7.27 10.78 22.80
C THR A 49 7.96 9.70 23.64
N ARG A 50 7.19 8.82 24.28
CA ARG A 50 7.70 7.70 25.08
C ARG A 50 7.87 6.40 24.30
N HIS A 51 7.64 6.41 22.98
CA HIS A 51 7.68 5.22 22.13
C HIS A 51 6.78 4.07 22.61
N LEU A 52 5.65 4.37 23.25
CA LEU A 52 4.66 3.35 23.63
C LEU A 52 3.59 3.15 22.54
N VAL A 53 3.26 4.23 21.84
CA VAL A 53 2.22 4.27 20.81
C VAL A 53 2.83 4.80 19.53
N LYS A 54 2.41 4.25 18.39
CA LYS A 54 2.70 4.78 17.06
C LYS A 54 1.42 5.06 16.30
N ALA A 55 1.50 6.03 15.41
CA ALA A 55 0.43 6.33 14.47
C ALA A 55 0.64 5.56 13.17
N VAL A 56 -0.41 4.88 12.71
CA VAL A 56 -0.45 4.20 11.41
C VAL A 56 -1.66 4.71 10.64
N LYS A 57 -1.46 5.13 9.40
CA LYS A 57 -2.59 5.48 8.52
C LYS A 57 -3.13 4.20 7.90
N SER A 58 -4.43 4.00 7.97
CA SER A 58 -5.10 2.82 7.41
C SER A 58 -5.45 3.05 5.95
N ILE A 59 -4.98 2.16 5.08
CA ILE A 59 -5.29 2.19 3.64
C ILE A 59 -6.74 1.75 3.40
N SER A 60 -7.19 0.70 4.10
CA SER A 60 -8.58 0.20 4.01
C SER A 60 -9.63 1.24 4.45
N GLN A 61 -9.27 2.16 5.36
CA GLN A 61 -10.20 3.16 5.90
C GLN A 61 -9.90 4.60 5.43
N LYS A 62 -9.60 4.81 4.14
CA LYS A 62 -9.39 6.15 3.53
C LYS A 62 -8.31 6.99 4.24
N ASN A 63 -7.13 6.42 4.52
CA ASN A 63 -6.00 7.08 5.18
C ASN A 63 -6.32 7.64 6.58
N LYS A 64 -7.30 7.07 7.28
CA LYS A 64 -7.58 7.44 8.67
C LYS A 64 -6.37 7.12 9.55
N LYS A 65 -6.02 8.09 10.40
CA LYS A 65 -4.95 7.94 11.40
C LYS A 65 -5.45 7.05 12.54
N LEU A 66 -4.94 5.82 12.57
CA LEU A 66 -5.14 4.86 13.65
C LEU A 66 -3.92 4.88 14.57
N TYR A 67 -4.14 4.54 15.84
CA TYR A 67 -3.10 4.44 16.84
C TYR A 67 -3.00 3.00 17.31
N MET A 68 -1.77 2.53 17.47
CA MET A 68 -1.47 1.17 17.93
C MET A 68 -0.21 1.19 18.80
N LEU A 69 0.05 0.10 19.51
CA LEU A 69 1.28 -0.05 20.28
C LEU A 69 2.52 0.01 19.36
N PHE A 70 3.62 0.54 19.89
CA PHE A 70 4.86 0.69 19.15
C PHE A 70 5.43 -0.65 18.67
N ASP A 71 5.44 -1.65 19.56
CA ASP A 71 5.99 -2.99 19.31
C ASP A 71 5.15 -3.84 18.36
N LEU A 72 3.96 -3.36 18.01
CA LEU A 72 2.97 -4.17 17.32
C LEU A 72 3.00 -3.93 15.80
N VAL A 73 3.08 -4.99 15.00
CA VAL A 73 3.15 -4.87 13.54
C VAL A 73 1.73 -4.67 12.97
N PRO A 74 1.47 -3.64 12.14
CA PRO A 74 0.16 -3.45 11.54
C PRO A 74 -0.18 -4.64 10.63
N SER A 75 -1.46 -5.03 10.59
CA SER A 75 -1.88 -6.11 9.70
C SER A 75 -1.77 -5.70 8.23
N ARG A 76 -1.56 -6.68 7.35
CA ARG A 76 -1.47 -6.45 5.89
C ARG A 76 -2.74 -5.79 5.33
N ASP A 77 -3.90 -6.01 5.96
CA ASP A 77 -5.17 -5.35 5.60
C ASP A 77 -5.12 -3.83 5.79
N ILE A 78 -4.26 -3.35 6.69
CA ILE A 78 -4.12 -1.94 7.04
C ILE A 78 -2.95 -1.31 6.29
N THR A 79 -1.85 -2.05 6.11
CA THR A 79 -0.63 -1.59 5.42
C THR A 79 -0.68 -1.83 3.90
N GLY A 80 -1.64 -2.60 3.38
CA GLY A 80 -1.77 -2.90 1.95
C GLY A 80 -0.73 -3.88 1.39
N GLY A 81 0.25 -4.30 2.20
CA GLY A 81 1.33 -5.19 1.78
C GLY A 81 2.45 -4.47 1.01
N PRO A 82 3.37 -5.21 0.38
CA PRO A 82 4.59 -4.65 -0.23
C PRO A 82 4.34 -3.79 -1.49
N TRP A 83 3.09 -3.73 -1.94
CA TRP A 83 2.64 -2.92 -3.08
C TRP A 83 2.37 -1.46 -2.73
N TYR A 84 2.38 -1.13 -1.44
CA TYR A 84 2.13 0.21 -0.95
C TYR A 84 3.39 0.75 -0.28
N ASN A 85 3.89 1.85 -0.82
CA ASN A 85 5.00 2.58 -0.23
C ASN A 85 4.46 3.88 0.39
N GLU A 86 4.80 4.14 1.66
CA GLU A 86 4.33 5.31 2.42
C GLU A 86 2.81 5.59 2.36
N GLN A 87 1.98 4.56 2.17
CA GLN A 87 0.51 4.64 2.04
C GLN A 87 -0.01 5.12 0.67
N GLU A 88 0.83 5.14 -0.37
CA GLU A 88 0.41 5.23 -1.77
C GLU A 88 0.69 3.91 -2.48
N PHE A 89 -0.19 3.56 -3.42
CA PHE A 89 0.03 2.39 -4.27
C PHE A 89 1.20 2.71 -5.19
N ASP A 90 2.27 1.94 -5.07
CA ASP A 90 3.51 2.22 -5.79
C ASP A 90 3.38 1.71 -7.23
N HIS A 91 2.68 2.52 -8.04
CA HIS A 91 2.46 2.25 -9.45
C HIS A 91 3.80 2.12 -10.20
N ASP A 92 4.78 2.95 -9.85
CA ASP A 92 6.10 2.94 -10.48
C ASP A 92 6.87 1.66 -10.16
N PHE A 93 6.86 1.19 -8.90
CA PHE A 93 7.45 -0.08 -8.52
C PHE A 93 6.78 -1.26 -9.22
N ILE A 94 5.44 -1.25 -9.29
CA ILE A 94 4.68 -2.32 -9.92
C ILE A 94 4.92 -2.34 -11.44
N ASP A 95 4.94 -1.19 -12.08
CA ASP A 95 5.20 -1.08 -13.51
C ASP A 95 6.66 -1.41 -13.84
N THR A 96 7.61 -1.06 -12.97
CA THR A 96 9.01 -1.49 -13.09
C THR A 96 9.13 -3.01 -12.94
N LEU A 97 8.45 -3.60 -11.96
CA LEU A 97 8.47 -5.06 -11.76
C LEU A 97 7.79 -5.79 -12.92
N ARG A 98 6.67 -5.28 -13.43
CA ARG A 98 6.00 -5.79 -14.64
C ARG A 98 6.92 -5.74 -15.84
N ASN A 99 7.56 -4.60 -16.08
CA ASN A 99 8.51 -4.43 -17.18
C ASN A 99 9.69 -5.39 -17.05
N PHE A 100 10.22 -5.57 -15.85
CA PHE A 100 11.31 -6.50 -15.58
C PHE A 100 10.89 -7.96 -15.84
N VAL A 101 9.69 -8.37 -15.39
CA VAL A 101 9.15 -9.71 -15.66
C VAL A 101 8.92 -9.92 -17.16
N CYS A 102 8.34 -8.94 -17.86
CA CYS A 102 8.17 -8.99 -19.32
C CYS A 102 9.51 -9.10 -20.05
N GLN A 103 10.51 -8.33 -19.64
CA GLN A 103 11.85 -8.37 -20.23
C GLN A 103 12.54 -9.71 -19.94
N PHE A 104 12.40 -10.23 -18.73
CA PHE A 104 12.93 -11.54 -18.35
C PHE A 104 12.28 -12.65 -19.16
N ILE A 105 10.96 -12.60 -19.36
CA ILE A 105 10.24 -13.54 -20.21
C ILE A 105 10.78 -13.48 -21.65
N ARG A 106 10.88 -12.28 -22.23
CA ARG A 106 11.41 -12.09 -23.60
C ARG A 106 12.85 -12.59 -23.75
N ALA A 107 13.70 -12.40 -22.75
CA ALA A 107 15.12 -12.76 -22.84
C ALA A 107 15.38 -14.23 -22.52
N LYS A 108 14.69 -14.80 -21.54
CA LYS A 108 15.02 -16.12 -20.96
C LYS A 108 14.10 -17.24 -21.39
N VAL A 109 12.85 -16.96 -21.77
CA VAL A 109 11.95 -18.01 -22.26
C VAL A 109 12.43 -18.63 -23.58
N PRO A 110 12.95 -17.87 -24.57
CA PRO A 110 13.53 -18.50 -25.75
C PRO A 110 14.65 -19.47 -25.40
N THR A 111 15.60 -19.08 -24.54
CA THR A 111 16.73 -19.95 -24.16
C THR A 111 16.28 -21.19 -23.39
N TYR A 112 15.35 -21.05 -22.43
CA TYR A 112 14.78 -22.19 -21.71
C TYR A 112 13.97 -23.12 -22.61
N VAL A 113 13.29 -22.59 -23.63
CA VAL A 113 12.50 -23.40 -24.58
C VAL A 113 13.40 -24.20 -25.52
N HIS A 114 14.54 -23.64 -25.93
CA HIS A 114 15.59 -24.36 -26.64
C HIS A 114 16.26 -25.43 -25.76
N GLU A 115 16.55 -25.11 -24.49
CA GLU A 115 17.20 -26.04 -23.54
C GLU A 115 16.26 -27.17 -23.05
N SER A 116 14.96 -26.91 -22.92
CA SER A 116 13.98 -27.89 -22.44
C SER A 116 13.53 -28.91 -23.49
N GLY A 117 13.94 -28.74 -24.76
CA GLY A 117 13.60 -29.66 -25.85
C GLY A 117 12.11 -29.67 -26.24
N ILE A 118 11.31 -28.74 -25.72
CA ILE A 118 9.87 -28.61 -26.02
C ILE A 118 9.66 -28.07 -27.44
N ALA A 119 10.54 -27.17 -27.88
CA ALA A 119 10.50 -26.65 -29.24
C ALA A 119 11.18 -27.63 -30.21
N LYS A 120 10.38 -28.20 -31.11
CA LYS A 120 10.87 -29.03 -32.23
C LYS A 120 11.64 -28.24 -33.29
N VAL A 121 11.54 -26.91 -33.28
CA VAL A 121 12.09 -25.99 -34.29
C VAL A 121 12.69 -24.79 -33.58
N SER A 122 13.74 -24.17 -34.15
CA SER A 122 14.34 -22.99 -33.55
C SER A 122 13.36 -21.83 -33.56
N LEU A 123 12.85 -21.45 -32.38
CA LEU A 123 11.97 -20.29 -32.25
C LEU A 123 12.83 -19.02 -32.15
N GLY A 124 12.62 -18.11 -33.10
CA GLY A 124 13.19 -16.78 -33.09
C GLY A 124 12.39 -15.82 -32.21
N PRO A 125 12.84 -14.55 -32.13
CA PRO A 125 12.15 -13.52 -31.34
C PRO A 125 10.73 -13.23 -31.83
N ASP A 126 10.48 -13.36 -33.14
CA ASP A 126 9.17 -13.07 -33.74
C ASP A 126 8.14 -14.15 -33.42
N GLU A 127 8.52 -15.43 -33.44
CA GLU A 127 7.63 -16.53 -33.04
C GLU A 127 7.29 -16.47 -31.55
N MET A 128 8.25 -16.08 -30.71
CA MET A 128 8.01 -15.88 -29.27
C MET A 128 7.04 -14.73 -29.02
N MET A 129 7.18 -13.62 -29.76
CA MET A 129 6.25 -12.50 -29.71
C MET A 129 4.85 -12.89 -30.22
N SER A 130 4.76 -13.76 -31.23
CA SER A 130 3.50 -14.32 -31.69
C SER A 130 2.79 -15.12 -30.59
N ILE A 131 3.52 -16.00 -29.89
CA ILE A 131 2.98 -16.78 -28.75
C ILE A 131 2.53 -15.86 -27.61
N LEU A 132 3.33 -14.86 -27.25
CA LEU A 132 2.95 -13.87 -26.23
C LEU A 132 1.68 -13.11 -26.63
N ASN A 133 1.57 -12.71 -27.89
CA ASN A 133 0.36 -12.07 -28.42
C ASN A 133 -0.83 -13.03 -28.39
N THR A 134 -0.66 -14.31 -28.75
CA THR A 134 -1.73 -15.32 -28.64
C THR A 134 -2.18 -15.49 -27.18
N LEU A 135 -1.26 -15.48 -26.21
CA LEU A 135 -1.63 -15.55 -24.79
C LEU A 135 -2.42 -14.32 -24.32
N ILE A 136 -2.19 -13.15 -24.94
CA ILE A 136 -2.98 -11.95 -24.72
C ILE A 136 -4.38 -12.10 -25.35
N TYR A 137 -4.46 -12.63 -26.57
CA TYR A 137 -5.73 -12.86 -27.27
C TYR A 137 -6.59 -13.96 -26.64
N ASP A 138 -5.97 -14.97 -26.02
CA ASP A 138 -6.64 -16.05 -25.29
C ASP A 138 -7.16 -15.61 -23.91
N ASP A 139 -7.07 -14.31 -23.57
CA ASP A 139 -7.47 -13.72 -22.30
C ASP A 139 -6.75 -14.32 -21.08
N ARG A 140 -5.65 -15.03 -21.32
CA ARG A 140 -4.79 -15.59 -20.28
C ARG A 140 -3.84 -14.54 -19.68
N VAL A 141 -3.64 -13.43 -20.40
CA VAL A 141 -2.80 -12.29 -20.02
C VAL A 141 -3.46 -10.99 -20.49
N GLU A 142 -3.89 -10.12 -19.57
CA GLU A 142 -4.37 -8.78 -19.97
C GLU A 142 -3.20 -7.80 -20.18
N GLU A 143 -3.20 -7.10 -21.31
CA GLU A 143 -2.32 -5.94 -21.53
C GLU A 143 -2.86 -4.75 -20.71
N VAL A 144 -2.24 -4.48 -19.55
CA VAL A 144 -2.58 -3.30 -18.75
C VAL A 144 -2.05 -2.06 -19.45
N ARG A 145 -2.89 -1.42 -20.27
CA ARG A 145 -2.60 -0.09 -20.80
C ARG A 145 -2.60 0.90 -19.64
N ALA A 146 -1.42 1.39 -19.25
CA ALA A 146 -1.30 2.51 -18.35
C ALA A 146 -2.09 3.69 -18.95
N ALA A 147 -3.21 4.03 -18.30
CA ALA A 147 -3.96 5.21 -18.67
C ALA A 147 -3.03 6.41 -18.48
N ARG A 148 -2.55 6.98 -19.60
CA ARG A 148 -1.89 8.28 -19.60
C ARG A 148 -2.85 9.24 -18.91
N LEU A 149 -2.52 9.61 -17.67
CA LEU A 149 -3.12 10.78 -17.03
C LEU A 149 -2.80 11.94 -17.96
N ALA A 150 -3.81 12.36 -18.72
CA ALA A 150 -3.75 13.56 -19.52
C ALA A 150 -3.57 14.73 -18.55
N SER A 151 -2.31 15.09 -18.30
CA SER A 151 -1.96 16.35 -17.67
C SER A 151 -2.54 17.46 -18.53
N GLY A 152 -3.61 18.09 -18.03
CA GLY A 152 -4.31 19.16 -18.72
C GLY A 152 -3.41 20.33 -19.02
N VAL A 153 -2.99 20.46 -20.29
CA VAL A 153 -2.53 21.73 -20.84
C VAL A 153 -3.78 22.44 -21.35
N ARG A 154 -4.40 23.25 -20.49
CA ARG A 154 -5.43 24.20 -20.90
C ARG A 154 -4.72 25.33 -21.64
N ALA A 155 -4.58 25.19 -22.96
CA ALA A 155 -4.17 26.28 -23.83
C ALA A 155 -5.27 27.36 -23.83
N THR A 156 -5.13 28.37 -22.97
CA THR A 156 -5.84 29.63 -23.14
C THR A 156 -5.27 30.33 -24.37
N ARG A 157 -6.02 30.28 -25.48
CA ARG A 157 -5.81 31.17 -26.63
C ARG A 157 -5.95 32.61 -26.14
N LEU A 158 -4.83 33.32 -26.14
CA LEU A 158 -4.77 34.77 -26.20
C LEU A 158 -4.94 35.19 -27.65
N GLY A 159 -5.83 36.15 -27.88
CA GLY A 159 -5.75 37.04 -29.03
C GLY A 159 -7.09 37.62 -29.44
N PRO A 160 -7.07 38.67 -30.27
CA PRO A 160 -6.20 39.85 -30.22
C PRO A 160 -6.84 41.02 -29.47
#